data_AF-A0A1B8W9L9-F1
#
_entry.id   AF-A0A1B8W9L9-F1
#
_cell.length_a   1.000
_cell.length_b   1.000
_cell.length_c   1.000
_cell.angle_alpha   90.00
_cell.angle_beta   90.00
_cell.angle_gamma   90.00
#
_symmetry.space_group_name_H-M   'P 1'
#
loop_
_entity.id
_entity.type
_entity.pdbx_description
1 polymer ?
#
loop_
_entity_poly.entity_id
_entity_poly.type
_entity_poly.pdbx_seq_one_letter_code
_entity_poly.pdbx_strand_id
1 'polypeptide(L)'
;MENAVKAIVKFNDGVAYVLDNPVEFTYYREGNIIIGLDSTCTFVNCYVYDRPSPGFQAFGGRRFDIKLDNGDVIECHGQWWNGGYSKAAELLGEKLVSVTYKDVDSLKSCYVFNGACAIKSRVEDMNNNYDGVIHGYWEYEAILNGWEKPRR
;
A
#
# COMPACT_ATOMS: atom_id res chain seq x y z
N MET A 1 -11.78 -9.47 3.11
CA MET A 1 -10.78 -10.47 3.53
C MET A 1 -9.78 -9.71 4.39
N GLU A 2 -9.44 -10.24 5.56
CA GLU A 2 -8.44 -9.62 6.43
C GLU A 2 -7.05 -9.81 5.79
N ASN A 3 -6.25 -8.74 5.71
CA ASN A 3 -4.89 -8.80 5.18
C ASN A 3 -3.95 -9.24 6.32
N ALA A 4 -3.87 -10.54 6.57
CA ALA A 4 -3.06 -11.07 7.66
C ALA A 4 -1.56 -11.05 7.30
N VAL A 5 -0.71 -10.66 8.26
CA VAL A 5 0.75 -10.71 8.10
C VAL A 5 1.23 -12.16 8.16
N LYS A 6 1.83 -12.64 7.07
CA LYS A 6 2.43 -13.98 6.96
C LYS A 6 3.90 -14.00 7.32
N ALA A 7 4.61 -12.93 7.02
CA ALA A 7 6.01 -12.77 7.37
C ALA A 7 6.37 -11.29 7.52
N ILE A 8 7.40 -11.02 8.31
CA ILE A 8 8.09 -9.73 8.30
C ILE A 8 9.50 -9.96 7.74
N VAL A 9 9.89 -9.13 6.78
CA VAL A 9 11.17 -9.21 6.08
C VAL A 9 11.99 -7.97 6.38
N LYS A 10 13.23 -8.13 6.86
CA LYS A 10 14.16 -7.00 7.03
C LYS A 10 14.54 -6.46 5.66
N PHE A 11 14.41 -5.15 5.50
CA PHE A 11 14.68 -4.44 4.26
C PHE A 11 15.43 -3.13 4.58
N ASN A 12 16.72 -3.09 4.25
CA ASN A 12 17.62 -2.00 4.68
C ASN A 12 17.50 -1.74 6.19
N ASP A 13 17.23 -0.50 6.61
CA ASP A 13 17.03 -0.08 8.00
C ASP A 13 15.57 -0.25 8.49
N GLY A 14 14.72 -0.87 7.68
CA GLY A 14 13.29 -1.05 7.97
C GLY A 14 12.82 -2.48 7.81
N VAL A 15 11.50 -2.63 7.74
CA VAL A 15 10.84 -3.91 7.52
C VAL A 15 9.83 -3.80 6.37
N ALA A 16 9.58 -4.93 5.74
CA ALA A 16 8.53 -5.14 4.78
C ALA A 16 7.56 -6.20 5.29
N TYR A 17 6.26 -5.91 5.18
CA TYR A 17 5.20 -6.83 5.58
C TYR A 17 4.81 -7.71 4.40
N VAL A 18 4.84 -9.02 4.59
CA VAL A 18 4.30 -9.98 3.61
C VAL A 18 2.89 -10.32 4.04
N LEU A 19 1.92 -10.00 3.17
CA LEU A 19 0.51 -10.21 3.41
C LEU A 19 0.05 -11.51 2.74
N ASP A 20 -1.03 -12.08 3.26
CA ASP A 20 -1.66 -13.25 2.66
C ASP A 20 -2.40 -12.93 1.35
N ASN A 21 -2.98 -11.74 1.26
CA ASN A 21 -3.79 -11.28 0.14
C ASN A 21 -3.32 -9.91 -0.37
N PRO A 22 -3.61 -9.57 -1.64
CA PRO A 22 -3.37 -8.23 -2.15
C PRO A 22 -4.22 -7.19 -1.40
N VAL A 23 -3.64 -6.00 -1.20
CA VAL A 23 -4.38 -4.88 -0.61
C VAL A 23 -5.32 -4.30 -1.65
N GLU A 24 -6.61 -4.44 -1.41
CA GLU A 24 -7.67 -3.82 -2.20
C GLU A 24 -8.21 -2.59 -1.47
N PHE A 25 -8.33 -1.48 -2.20
CA PHE A 25 -8.79 -0.20 -1.64
C PHE A 25 -10.23 0.06 -2.03
N THR A 26 -11.03 0.45 -1.04
CA THR A 26 -12.33 1.10 -1.24
C THR A 26 -12.12 2.61 -1.14
N TYR A 27 -12.55 3.34 -2.16
CA TYR A 27 -12.28 4.77 -2.27
C TYR A 27 -13.50 5.60 -1.95
N TYR A 28 -13.31 6.71 -1.25
CA TYR A 28 -14.31 7.77 -1.11
C TYR A 28 -13.67 9.13 -1.40
N ARG A 29 -14.49 10.14 -1.66
CA ARG A 29 -14.02 11.48 -2.02
C ARG A 29 -14.45 12.49 -0.99
N GLU A 30 -13.52 13.34 -0.58
CA GLU A 30 -13.77 14.50 0.28
C GLU A 30 -13.17 15.74 -0.40
N GLY A 31 -14.02 16.61 -0.96
CA GLY A 31 -13.59 17.80 -1.68
C GLY A 31 -12.65 17.50 -2.86
N ASN A 32 -11.38 17.92 -2.72
CA ASN A 32 -10.34 17.76 -3.74
C ASN A 32 -9.39 16.58 -3.48
N ILE A 33 -9.73 15.69 -2.55
CA ILE A 33 -8.96 14.47 -2.29
C ILE A 33 -9.84 13.22 -2.43
N ILE A 34 -9.21 12.13 -2.84
CA ILE A 34 -9.76 10.78 -2.83
C ILE A 34 -8.93 9.99 -1.82
N ILE A 35 -9.60 9.34 -0.88
CA ILE A 35 -8.98 8.50 0.14
C ILE A 35 -9.43 7.07 -0.12
N GLY A 36 -8.47 6.18 -0.29
CA GLY A 36 -8.65 4.74 -0.36
C GLY A 36 -8.21 4.09 0.94
N LEU A 37 -9.08 3.27 1.51
CA LEU A 37 -8.78 2.43 2.67
C LEU A 37 -8.96 0.97 2.29
N ASP A 38 -8.08 0.12 2.81
CA ASP A 38 -8.34 -1.31 2.75
C ASP A 38 -9.42 -1.73 3.76
N SER A 39 -9.92 -2.96 3.63
CA SER A 39 -11.02 -3.42 4.49
C SER A 39 -10.68 -3.48 5.99
N THR A 40 -9.39 -3.47 6.35
CA THR A 40 -8.93 -3.42 7.75
C THR A 40 -8.71 -1.99 8.26
N CYS A 41 -8.86 -0.98 7.39
CA CYS A 41 -8.50 0.42 7.64
C CYS A 41 -7.04 0.58 8.12
N THR A 42 -6.13 -0.25 7.61
CA THR A 42 -4.70 -0.20 7.94
C THR A 42 -3.95 0.58 6.87
N PHE A 43 -4.12 0.20 5.60
CA PHE A 43 -3.42 0.77 4.47
C PHE A 43 -4.24 1.91 3.88
N VAL A 44 -3.53 2.98 3.53
CA VAL A 44 -4.11 4.22 3.03
C VAL A 44 -3.45 4.58 1.71
N ASN A 45 -4.28 4.84 0.72
CA ASN A 45 -3.86 5.35 -0.58
C ASN A 45 -4.61 6.64 -0.86
N CYS A 46 -3.90 7.70 -1.24
CA CYS A 46 -4.51 9.01 -1.42
C CYS A 46 -4.20 9.60 -2.79
N TYR A 47 -5.22 10.23 -3.38
CA TYR A 47 -5.08 11.04 -4.57
C TYR A 47 -5.55 12.46 -4.32
N VAL A 48 -4.75 13.44 -4.70
CA VAL A 48 -5.10 14.87 -4.64
C VAL A 48 -5.36 15.39 -6.05
N TYR A 49 -6.42 16.16 -6.20
CA TYR A 49 -6.74 16.81 -7.47
C TYR A 49 -5.77 17.95 -7.72
N ASP A 50 -5.25 18.00 -8.95
CA ASP A 50 -4.64 19.19 -9.51
C ASP A 50 -5.14 19.40 -10.95
N ARG A 51 -5.20 20.65 -11.38
CA ARG A 51 -5.69 20.98 -12.72
C ARG A 51 -4.71 20.47 -13.77
N PRO A 52 -5.14 19.64 -14.74
CA PRO A 52 -4.26 19.20 -15.82
C PRO A 52 -3.69 20.39 -16.60
N SER A 53 -2.40 20.30 -16.94
CA SER A 53 -1.75 21.19 -17.89
C SER A 53 -1.05 20.37 -18.98
N PRO A 54 -0.79 20.92 -20.18
CA PRO A 54 -0.24 20.16 -21.31
C PRO A 54 1.07 19.42 -21.01
N GLY A 55 1.87 19.88 -20.03
CA GLY A 55 3.10 19.25 -19.60
C GLY A 55 3.01 18.41 -18.32
N PHE A 56 1.85 18.41 -17.64
CA PHE A 56 1.64 17.70 -16.37
C PHE A 56 0.63 16.58 -16.56
N GLN A 57 1.15 15.39 -16.82
CA GLN A 57 0.35 14.18 -16.95
C GLN A 57 0.61 13.26 -15.77
N ALA A 58 -0.33 13.23 -14.81
CA ALA A 58 -0.27 12.23 -13.74
C ALA A 58 -0.23 10.81 -14.31
N PHE A 59 0.44 9.89 -13.61
CA PHE A 59 0.62 8.50 -14.01
C PHE A 59 1.19 8.30 -15.44
N GLY A 60 2.02 9.23 -15.90
CA GLY A 60 2.63 9.17 -17.23
C GLY A 60 1.60 9.24 -18.37
N GLY A 61 0.48 9.93 -18.15
CA GLY A 61 -0.55 10.14 -19.17
C GLY A 61 -1.56 9.00 -19.30
N ARG A 62 -1.49 8.00 -18.42
CA ARG A 62 -2.48 6.91 -18.40
C ARG A 62 -3.87 7.44 -18.06
N ARG A 63 -4.86 6.88 -18.75
CA ARG A 63 -6.28 7.06 -18.44
C ARG A 63 -6.82 5.79 -17.79
N PHE A 64 -7.56 5.95 -16.70
CA PHE A 64 -8.16 4.86 -15.95
C PHE A 64 -9.28 5.40 -15.07
N ASP A 65 -10.06 4.50 -14.48
CA ASP A 65 -11.20 4.89 -13.65
C ASP A 65 -10.97 4.51 -12.19
N ILE A 66 -11.38 5.39 -11.28
CA ILE A 66 -11.47 5.08 -9.85
C ILE A 66 -12.96 4.96 -9.51
N LYS A 67 -13.37 3.78 -9.04
CA LYS A 67 -14.72 3.56 -8.52
C LYS A 67 -14.75 3.96 -7.05
N LEU A 68 -15.72 4.79 -6.70
CA LEU A 68 -15.98 5.19 -5.32
C LEU A 68 -16.97 4.22 -4.63
N ASP A 69 -16.98 4.25 -3.31
CA ASP A 69 -17.85 3.47 -2.43
C ASP A 69 -19.34 3.79 -2.63
N ASN A 70 -19.66 5.03 -2.97
CA ASN A 70 -21.00 5.49 -3.31
C ASN A 70 -21.47 5.06 -4.72
N GLY A 71 -20.62 4.36 -5.48
CA GLY A 71 -20.90 3.90 -6.84
C GLY A 71 -20.50 4.89 -7.95
N ASP A 72 -20.06 6.10 -7.61
CA ASP A 72 -19.57 7.06 -8.59
C ASP A 72 -18.26 6.57 -9.23
N VAL A 73 -18.00 7.05 -10.45
CA VAL A 73 -16.78 6.75 -11.19
C VAL A 73 -16.05 8.03 -11.53
N ILE A 74 -14.78 8.11 -11.13
CA ILE A 74 -13.88 9.21 -11.46
C ILE A 74 -12.97 8.80 -12.61
N GLU A 75 -13.20 9.39 -13.78
CA GLU A 75 -12.32 9.22 -14.95
C GLU A 75 -11.01 9.98 -14.74
N CYS A 76 -9.93 9.25 -14.47
CA CYS A 76 -8.59 9.78 -14.33
C CYS A 76 -7.94 9.94 -15.72
N HIS A 77 -7.49 11.15 -16.04
CA HIS A 77 -6.86 11.51 -17.30
C HIS A 77 -5.73 12.53 -17.11
N GLY A 78 -5.10 12.52 -15.93
CA GLY A 78 -3.95 13.36 -15.58
C GLY A 78 -4.17 14.36 -14.45
N GLN A 79 -5.38 14.40 -13.87
CA GLN A 79 -5.78 15.39 -12.84
C GLN A 79 -5.63 14.92 -11.39
N TRP A 80 -5.28 13.64 -11.15
CA TRP A 80 -5.20 13.06 -9.81
C TRP A 80 -3.78 12.58 -9.55
N TRP A 81 -3.15 13.06 -8.48
CA TRP A 81 -1.76 12.76 -8.13
C TRP A 81 -1.69 11.97 -6.84
N ASN A 82 -0.76 11.03 -6.75
CA ASN A 82 -0.46 10.37 -5.47
C ASN A 82 -0.01 11.44 -4.45
N GLY A 83 -0.82 11.68 -3.42
CA GLY A 83 -0.63 12.80 -2.51
C GLY A 83 -1.85 13.09 -1.65
N GLY A 84 -1.80 14.16 -0.85
CA GLY A 84 -2.90 14.52 0.06
C GLY A 84 -2.88 13.80 1.41
N TYR A 85 -1.82 13.06 1.74
CA TYR A 85 -1.72 12.26 2.98
C TYR A 85 -1.85 13.08 4.26
N SER A 86 -1.34 14.33 4.32
CA SER A 86 -1.51 15.18 5.51
C SER A 86 -2.99 15.52 5.75
N LYS A 87 -3.74 15.81 4.68
CA LYS A 87 -5.17 16.08 4.78
C LYS A 87 -5.96 14.82 5.12
N ALA A 88 -5.58 13.68 4.56
CA ALA A 88 -6.16 12.39 4.90
C ALA A 88 -5.94 12.05 6.37
N ALA A 89 -4.73 12.26 6.89
CA ALA A 89 -4.41 12.08 8.32
C ALA A 89 -5.32 12.93 9.22
N GLU A 90 -5.53 14.21 8.89
CA GLU A 90 -6.47 15.08 9.62
C GLU A 90 -7.90 14.57 9.59
N LEU A 91 -8.40 14.18 8.41
CA LEU A 91 -9.79 13.73 8.23
C LEU A 91 -10.08 12.39 8.90
N LEU A 92 -9.09 11.48 8.89
CA LEU A 92 -9.17 10.20 9.57
C LEU A 92 -8.98 10.37 11.09
N GLY A 93 -8.41 11.49 11.55
CA GLY A 93 -8.03 11.69 12.94
C GLY A 93 -6.84 10.81 13.35
N GLU A 94 -6.01 10.41 12.39
CA GLU A 94 -5.04 9.33 12.53
C GLU A 94 -3.66 9.75 12.03
N LYS A 95 -2.60 9.18 12.62
CA LYS A 95 -1.23 9.42 12.15
C LYS A 95 -0.88 8.42 11.06
N LEU A 96 -0.48 8.91 9.89
CA LEU A 96 0.00 8.06 8.79
C LEU A 96 1.52 7.89 8.82
N VAL A 97 1.98 6.69 8.46
CA VAL A 97 3.40 6.32 8.34
C VAL A 97 3.64 5.60 7.02
N SER A 98 4.86 5.70 6.49
CA SER A 98 5.27 4.92 5.32
C SER A 98 5.55 3.49 5.73
N VAL A 99 5.04 2.54 4.95
CA VAL A 99 5.26 1.10 5.11
C VAL A 99 5.63 0.46 3.79
N THR A 100 6.40 -0.62 3.87
CA THR A 100 6.73 -1.46 2.73
C THR A 100 5.95 -2.76 2.86
N TYR A 101 5.30 -3.22 1.79
CA TYR A 101 4.50 -4.43 1.84
C TYR A 101 4.40 -5.12 0.48
N LYS A 102 4.00 -6.39 0.49
CA LYS A 102 3.50 -7.10 -0.68
C LYS A 102 2.76 -8.38 -0.27
N ASP A 103 1.82 -8.84 -1.10
CA ASP A 103 1.21 -10.16 -0.93
C ASP A 103 2.15 -11.29 -1.37
N VAL A 104 2.00 -12.45 -0.72
CA VAL A 104 2.87 -13.62 -0.92
C VAL A 104 2.86 -14.13 -2.36
N ASP A 105 1.71 -14.14 -3.02
CA ASP A 105 1.58 -14.70 -4.37
C ASP A 105 2.20 -13.80 -5.42
N SER A 106 2.06 -12.48 -5.30
CA SER A 106 2.79 -11.55 -6.14
C SER A 106 4.31 -11.67 -5.98
N LEU A 107 4.81 -11.85 -4.74
CA LEU A 107 6.24 -12.03 -4.50
C LEU A 107 6.83 -13.27 -5.19
N LYS A 108 6.03 -14.33 -5.36
CA LYS A 108 6.46 -15.54 -6.11
C LYS A 108 6.69 -15.24 -7.58
N SER A 109 5.89 -14.34 -8.15
CA SER A 109 6.02 -13.93 -9.56
C SER A 109 7.14 -12.92 -9.79
N CYS A 110 7.31 -11.98 -8.86
CA CYS A 110 8.32 -10.95 -8.91
C CYS A 110 8.65 -10.52 -7.48
N TYR A 111 9.87 -10.82 -7.03
CA TYR A 111 10.33 -10.56 -5.67
C TYR A 111 10.67 -9.08 -5.45
N VAL A 112 9.64 -8.23 -5.53
CA VAL A 112 9.70 -6.78 -5.37
C VAL A 112 8.58 -6.32 -4.45
N PHE A 113 8.96 -5.54 -3.44
CA PHE A 113 8.03 -4.93 -2.50
C PHE A 113 7.60 -3.53 -2.94
N ASN A 114 6.42 -3.11 -2.48
CA ASN A 114 5.85 -1.80 -2.78
C ASN A 114 5.77 -0.92 -1.51
N GLY A 115 5.88 0.40 -1.68
CA GLY A 115 5.60 1.35 -0.62
C GLY A 115 4.12 1.77 -0.58
N ALA A 116 3.58 2.00 0.60
CA ALA A 116 2.30 2.68 0.82
C ALA A 116 2.34 3.50 2.12
N CYS A 117 1.28 4.29 2.35
CA CYS A 117 0.99 4.80 3.67
C CYS A 117 0.10 3.84 4.44
N ALA A 118 0.23 3.85 5.77
CA ALA A 118 -0.64 3.11 6.68
C ALA A 118 -0.87 3.89 7.96
N ILE A 119 -1.93 3.54 8.69
CA ILE A 119 -2.25 4.11 9.99
C ILE A 119 -1.26 3.57 11.03
N LYS A 120 -0.58 4.46 11.74
CA LYS A 120 0.51 4.13 12.67
C LYS A 120 0.08 3.16 13.77
N SER A 121 -1.06 3.41 14.40
CA SER A 121 -1.60 2.56 15.47
C SER A 121 -1.85 1.14 14.97
N ARG A 122 -2.42 0.99 13.76
CA ARG A 122 -2.64 -0.32 13.13
C ARG A 122 -1.36 -1.06 12.82
N VAL A 123 -0.33 -0.35 12.34
CA VAL A 123 0.99 -0.93 12.11
C VAL A 123 1.64 -1.37 13.42
N GLU A 124 1.49 -0.60 14.50
CA GLU A 124 1.96 -0.97 15.83
C GLU A 124 1.23 -2.22 16.33
N ASP A 125 -0.09 -2.31 16.15
CA ASP A 125 -0.88 -3.50 16.49
C ASP A 125 -0.42 -4.71 15.68
N MET A 126 -0.19 -4.57 14.37
CA MET A 126 0.34 -5.65 13.53
C MET A 126 1.68 -6.16 14.05
N ASN A 127 2.59 -5.26 14.46
CA ASN A 127 3.89 -5.63 15.01
C ASN A 127 3.77 -6.31 16.37
N ASN A 128 2.91 -5.80 17.25
CA ASN A 128 2.72 -6.34 18.61
C ASN A 128 2.04 -7.72 18.59
N ASN A 129 1.19 -7.98 17.60
CA ASN A 129 0.47 -9.24 17.44
C ASN A 129 1.19 -10.26 16.55
N TYR A 130 2.32 -9.87 15.93
CA TYR A 130 3.10 -10.79 15.11
C TYR A 130 3.97 -11.70 15.97
N ASP A 131 3.68 -13.00 15.93
CA ASP A 131 4.40 -14.05 16.66
C ASP A 131 5.35 -14.88 15.76
N GLY A 132 5.42 -14.54 14.48
CA GLY A 132 6.25 -15.22 13.50
C GLY A 132 7.72 -14.81 13.52
N VAL A 133 8.50 -15.41 12.61
CA VAL A 133 9.93 -15.12 12.47
C VAL A 133 10.13 -13.89 11.58
N ILE A 134 11.09 -13.04 11.95
CA ILE A 134 11.55 -11.95 11.09
C ILE A 134 12.70 -12.48 10.23
N HIS A 135 12.50 -12.53 8.91
CA HIS A 135 13.47 -13.07 7.96
C HIS A 135 14.37 -11.98 7.38
N GLY A 136 15.58 -12.36 6.96
CA GLY A 136 16.39 -11.54 6.06
C GLY A 136 15.79 -11.47 4.65
N TYR A 137 16.11 -10.42 3.90
CA TYR A 137 15.59 -10.23 2.53
C TYR A 137 15.84 -11.44 1.61
N TRP A 138 17.10 -11.89 1.50
CA TRP A 138 17.47 -13.00 0.63
C TRP A 138 17.10 -14.37 1.21
N GLU A 139 16.98 -14.45 2.55
CA GLU A 139 16.49 -15.64 3.24
C GLU A 139 15.02 -15.89 2.89
N TYR A 140 14.18 -14.86 2.94
CA TYR A 140 12.77 -14.99 2.60
C TYR A 140 12.57 -15.30 1.11
N GLU A 141 13.41 -14.76 0.22
CA GLU A 141 13.38 -15.13 -1.21
C GLU A 141 13.66 -16.63 -1.40
N ALA A 142 14.64 -17.18 -0.69
CA ALA A 142 14.97 -18.60 -0.75
C ALA A 142 13.81 -19.47 -0.23
N ILE A 143 13.19 -19.09 0.89
CA ILE A 143 12.00 -19.77 1.45
C ILE A 143 10.87 -19.78 0.42
N LEU A 144 10.58 -18.62 -0.17
CA LEU A 144 9.48 -18.45 -1.12
C LEU A 144 9.65 -19.32 -2.38
N ASN A 145 10.90 -19.52 -2.80
CA ASN A 145 11.25 -20.31 -3.98
C ASN A 145 11.64 -21.77 -3.66
N GLY A 146 11.61 -22.19 -2.39
CA GLY A 146 12.01 -23.54 -1.97
C GLY A 146 13.50 -23.84 -2.17
N TRP A 147 14.38 -22.84 -2.06
CA TRP A 147 15.83 -23.02 -2.15
C TRP A 147 16.42 -23.37 -0.79
N GLU A 148 17.45 -24.22 -0.77
CA GLU A 148 18.17 -24.56 0.47
C GLU A 148 18.90 -23.37 1.09
N LYS A 149 19.28 -22.37 0.27
CA LYS A 149 19.99 -21.17 0.72
C LYS A 149 19.76 -19.97 -0.22
N PRO A 150 19.97 -18.73 0.27
CA PRO A 150 20.03 -17.53 -0.56
C PRO A 150 21.01 -17.65 -1.73
N ARG A 151 20.67 -17.05 -2.87
CA ARG A 151 21.54 -17.00 -4.07
C ARG A 151 22.39 -15.73 -4.17
N ARG A 152 22.18 -14.77 -3.27
CA ARG A 152 22.88 -13.49 -3.19
C ARG A 152 23.36 -13.25 -1.77
#